data_AF-A0A933MTG7-F1
#
_entry.id   AF-A0A933MTG7-F1
#
_cell.length_a   1.000
_cell.length_b   1.000
_cell.length_c   1.000
_cell.angle_alpha   90.00
_cell.angle_beta   90.00
_cell.angle_gamma   90.00
#
_symmetry.space_group_name_H-M   'P 1'
#
loop_
_entity.id
_entity.type
_entity.pdbx_description
1 polymer ?
#
loop_
_entity_poly.entity_id
_entity_poly.type
_entity_poly.pdbx_seq_one_letter_code
_entity_poly.pdbx_strand_id
1 'polypeptide(L)'
;LIEEKKLKSEELEGWAIAKFLQTPDEKFIEQGVPLLREVAARMAHRLSTSLRMSEKIFKNLEMKVNNFTHGPNAECLLKYVIKNNGKSGFNDVAEIGGAFKTGENVDFIIERDETGLLKPIKINLRGQEYDFDMEEFNKLREEYNEKKQQEKKQ
;
A
#
# COMPACT_ATOMS: atom_id res chain seq x y z
N LEU A 1 -24.65 -2.44 -14.71
CA LEU A 1 -23.94 -3.70 -14.40
C LEU A 1 -23.23 -4.15 -15.68
N ILE A 2 -21.91 -4.04 -15.73
CA ILE A 2 -21.12 -4.52 -16.88
C ILE A 2 -21.00 -6.03 -16.71
N GLU A 3 -21.45 -6.80 -17.71
CA GLU A 3 -21.38 -8.26 -17.71
C GLU A 3 -19.91 -8.70 -17.83
N GLU A 4 -19.45 -9.47 -16.84
CA GLU A 4 -18.10 -10.03 -16.67
C GLU A 4 -17.59 -10.79 -17.92
N LYS A 5 -18.50 -11.27 -18.78
CA LYS A 5 -18.21 -12.07 -19.99
C LYS A 5 -17.74 -11.29 -21.22
N LYS A 6 -17.55 -9.95 -21.14
CA LYS A 6 -17.15 -9.13 -22.30
C LYS A 6 -15.83 -8.37 -22.15
N LEU A 7 -15.14 -8.49 -21.01
CA LEU A 7 -13.90 -7.76 -20.75
C LEU A 7 -12.68 -8.51 -21.31
N LYS A 8 -11.72 -7.77 -21.88
CA LYS A 8 -10.39 -8.32 -22.19
C LYS A 8 -9.66 -8.66 -20.88
N SER A 9 -8.71 -9.61 -20.91
CA SER A 9 -8.04 -10.12 -19.70
C SER A 9 -7.49 -9.03 -18.77
N GLU A 10 -6.88 -7.98 -19.32
CA GLU A 10 -6.32 -6.86 -18.54
C GLU A 10 -7.41 -6.00 -17.90
N GLU A 11 -8.56 -5.84 -18.55
CA GLU A 11 -9.72 -5.10 -18.02
C GLU A 11 -10.41 -5.91 -16.91
N LEU A 12 -10.38 -7.24 -17.01
CA LEU A 12 -10.90 -8.16 -16.00
C LEU A 12 -10.05 -8.12 -14.72
N GLU A 13 -8.72 -8.08 -14.83
CA GLU A 13 -7.82 -7.96 -13.68
C GLU A 13 -8.06 -6.64 -12.94
N GLY A 14 -8.09 -5.52 -13.67
CA GLY A 14 -8.37 -4.21 -13.07
C GLY A 14 -9.75 -4.14 -12.41
N TRP A 15 -10.77 -4.74 -13.04
CA TRP A 15 -12.10 -4.86 -12.46
C TRP A 15 -12.12 -5.71 -11.19
N ALA A 16 -11.42 -6.85 -11.17
CA ALA A 16 -11.34 -7.74 -10.02
C ALA A 16 -10.65 -7.07 -8.83
N ILE A 17 -9.56 -6.33 -9.07
CA ILE A 17 -8.87 -5.53 -8.02
C ILE A 17 -9.81 -4.46 -7.45
N ALA A 18 -10.52 -3.72 -8.31
CA ALA A 18 -11.48 -2.72 -7.87
C ALA A 18 -12.59 -3.33 -7.01
N LYS A 19 -13.11 -4.51 -7.42
CA LYS A 19 -14.13 -5.24 -6.64
C LYS A 19 -13.59 -5.76 -5.32
N PHE A 20 -12.37 -6.29 -5.30
CA PHE A 20 -11.72 -6.75 -4.09
C PHE A 20 -11.60 -5.62 -3.05
N LEU A 21 -11.13 -4.43 -3.46
CA LEU A 21 -10.95 -3.27 -2.58
C LEU A 21 -12.25 -2.63 -2.09
N GLN A 22 -13.39 -2.99 -2.69
CA GLN A 22 -14.74 -2.56 -2.31
C GLN A 22 -15.52 -3.65 -1.56
N THR A 23 -14.95 -4.85 -1.42
CA THR A 23 -15.62 -5.95 -0.74
C THR A 23 -15.73 -5.64 0.77
N PRO A 24 -16.90 -5.80 1.39
CA PRO A 24 -17.06 -5.60 2.84
C PRO A 24 -16.27 -6.62 3.65
N ASP A 25 -15.80 -6.21 4.84
CA ASP A 25 -14.98 -7.06 5.74
C ASP A 25 -15.69 -8.37 6.10
N GLU A 26 -17.01 -8.37 6.23
CA GLU A 26 -17.80 -9.56 6.56
C GLU A 26 -17.56 -10.71 5.57
N LYS A 27 -17.36 -10.40 4.29
CA LYS A 27 -17.10 -11.41 3.26
C LYS A 27 -15.73 -12.06 3.43
N PHE A 28 -14.73 -11.30 3.85
CA PHE A 28 -13.39 -11.84 4.14
C PHE A 28 -13.44 -12.74 5.38
N ILE A 29 -14.17 -12.31 6.42
CA ILE A 29 -14.38 -13.10 7.65
C ILE A 29 -15.09 -14.42 7.33
N GLU A 30 -16.20 -14.38 6.59
CA GLU A 30 -16.96 -15.56 6.16
C GLU A 30 -16.08 -16.58 5.42
N GLN A 31 -15.15 -16.10 4.59
CA GLN A 31 -14.25 -16.93 3.80
C GLN A 31 -12.99 -17.37 4.56
N GLY A 32 -12.78 -16.88 5.78
CA GLY A 32 -11.58 -17.18 6.57
C GLY A 32 -10.28 -16.64 5.93
N VAL A 33 -10.37 -15.56 5.15
CA VAL A 33 -9.24 -14.92 4.49
C VAL A 33 -8.89 -13.58 5.15
N PRO A 34 -7.65 -13.07 5.00
CA PRO A 34 -7.26 -11.82 5.62
C PRO A 34 -8.10 -10.62 5.15
N LEU A 35 -8.41 -9.70 6.07
CA LEU A 35 -9.06 -8.43 5.73
C LEU A 35 -8.14 -7.53 4.88
N LEU A 36 -8.74 -6.59 4.15
CA LEU A 36 -7.98 -5.57 3.40
C LEU A 36 -6.96 -4.84 4.29
N ARG A 37 -7.41 -4.44 5.48
CA ARG A 37 -6.58 -3.75 6.46
C ARG A 37 -5.42 -4.62 6.97
N GLU A 38 -5.64 -5.92 7.11
CA GLU A 38 -4.58 -6.85 7.53
C GLU A 38 -3.51 -7.05 6.44
N VAL A 39 -3.94 -7.07 5.17
CA VAL A 39 -3.02 -7.08 4.03
C VAL A 39 -2.22 -5.77 3.99
N ALA A 40 -2.89 -4.62 4.19
CA ALA A 40 -2.24 -3.32 4.28
C ALA A 40 -1.23 -3.26 5.43
N ALA A 41 -1.59 -3.76 6.62
CA ALA A 41 -0.73 -3.84 7.80
C ALA A 41 0.55 -4.66 7.55
N ARG A 42 0.42 -5.80 6.87
CA ARG A 42 1.56 -6.61 6.44
C ARG A 42 2.48 -5.85 5.48
N MET A 43 1.91 -5.12 4.53
CA MET A 43 2.67 -4.32 3.57
C MET A 43 3.34 -3.12 4.25
N ALA A 44 2.67 -2.49 5.22
CA ALA A 44 3.24 -1.43 6.03
C ALA A 44 4.46 -1.93 6.82
N HIS A 45 4.36 -3.11 7.44
CA HIS A 45 5.49 -3.75 8.10
C HIS A 45 6.67 -4.01 7.14
N ARG A 46 6.40 -4.51 5.93
CA ARG A 46 7.46 -4.68 4.90
C ARG A 46 8.12 -3.36 4.52
N LEU A 47 7.35 -2.32 4.21
CA LEU A 47 7.89 -1.00 3.87
C LEU A 47 8.68 -0.40 5.04
N SER A 48 8.25 -0.63 6.29
CA SER A 48 8.97 -0.15 7.47
C SER A 48 10.39 -0.72 7.58
N THR A 49 10.64 -1.92 7.05
CA THR A 49 11.99 -2.48 6.97
C THR A 49 12.88 -1.65 6.04
N SER A 50 12.34 -1.19 4.91
CA SER A 50 13.05 -0.30 3.98
C SER A 50 13.29 1.08 4.60
N LEU A 51 12.33 1.62 5.35
CA LEU A 51 12.51 2.88 6.10
C LEU A 51 13.64 2.77 7.13
N ARG A 52 13.71 1.67 7.88
CA ARG A 52 14.80 1.43 8.83
C ARG A 52 16.14 1.22 8.12
N MET A 53 16.15 0.58 6.95
CA MET A 53 17.38 0.45 6.16
C MET A 53 17.90 1.82 5.71
N SER A 54 17.00 2.76 5.37
CA SER A 54 17.41 4.12 4.98
C SER A 54 18.20 4.87 6.06
N GLU A 55 18.03 4.52 7.35
CA GLU A 55 18.79 5.11 8.47
C GLU A 55 20.29 4.81 8.38
N LYS A 56 20.65 3.72 7.70
CA LYS A 56 22.01 3.20 7.65
C LYS A 56 22.71 3.51 6.32
N ILE A 57 22.02 4.21 5.42
CA ILE A 57 22.55 4.57 4.09
C ILE A 57 23.37 5.85 4.22
N PHE A 58 24.50 5.92 3.51
CA PHE A 58 25.32 7.12 3.45
C PHE A 58 24.54 8.29 2.83
N LYS A 59 24.68 9.50 3.40
CA LYS A 59 23.90 10.69 3.01
C LYS A 59 23.94 11.03 1.51
N ASN A 60 24.99 10.63 0.82
CA ASN A 60 25.20 10.92 -0.60
C ASN A 60 24.91 9.72 -1.52
N LEU A 61 24.33 8.63 -0.99
CA LEU A 61 23.99 7.46 -1.78
C LEU A 61 22.51 7.50 -2.15
N GLU A 62 22.24 7.59 -3.46
CA GLU A 62 20.93 7.31 -4.01
C GLU A 62 20.79 5.80 -4.25
N MET A 63 19.72 5.20 -3.74
CA MET A 63 19.46 3.77 -3.86
C MET A 63 18.01 3.52 -4.25
N LYS A 64 17.81 2.74 -5.32
CA LYS A 64 16.48 2.24 -5.69
C LYS A 64 16.34 0.79 -5.23
N VAL A 65 15.35 0.53 -4.36
CA VAL A 65 15.01 -0.81 -3.88
C VAL A 65 13.71 -1.26 -4.53
N ASN A 66 13.79 -2.23 -5.43
CA ASN A 66 12.62 -2.78 -6.09
C ASN A 66 12.02 -3.91 -5.25
N ASN A 67 10.75 -3.78 -4.89
CA ASN A 67 9.99 -4.83 -4.23
C ASN A 67 8.88 -5.32 -5.16
N PHE A 68 8.89 -6.63 -5.46
CA PHE A 68 7.87 -7.25 -6.29
C PHE A 68 6.77 -7.84 -5.40
N THR A 69 5.53 -7.53 -5.74
CA THR A 69 4.34 -8.05 -5.06
C THR A 69 3.25 -8.38 -6.08
N HIS A 70 2.28 -9.18 -5.66
CA HIS A 70 1.07 -9.42 -6.46
C HIS A 70 0.02 -8.36 -6.14
N GLY A 71 -0.75 -7.96 -7.15
CA GLY A 71 -2.01 -7.25 -6.92
C GLY A 71 -2.96 -8.13 -6.10
N PRO A 72 -3.78 -7.55 -5.21
CA PRO A 72 -3.96 -6.11 -4.93
C PRO A 72 -3.15 -5.61 -3.72
N ASN A 73 -2.02 -6.24 -3.35
CA ASN A 73 -1.35 -5.95 -2.07
C ASN A 73 -0.87 -4.49 -1.96
N ALA A 74 -0.34 -3.91 -3.03
CA ALA A 74 0.15 -2.53 -3.00
C ALA A 74 -1.02 -1.55 -2.90
N GLU A 75 -2.12 -1.83 -3.60
CA GLU A 75 -3.35 -1.05 -3.55
C GLU A 75 -4.00 -1.13 -2.18
N CYS A 76 -3.96 -2.28 -1.49
CA CYS A 76 -4.39 -2.39 -0.11
C CYS A 76 -3.64 -1.43 0.80
N LEU A 77 -2.31 -1.29 0.65
CA LEU A 77 -1.53 -0.31 1.43
C LEU A 77 -1.97 1.12 1.09
N LEU A 78 -1.99 1.46 -0.19
CA LEU A 78 -2.30 2.82 -0.66
C LEU A 78 -3.72 3.25 -0.30
N LYS A 79 -4.66 2.31 -0.21
CA LYS A 79 -6.06 2.55 0.22
C LYS A 79 -6.13 3.29 1.55
N TYR A 80 -5.12 3.17 2.41
CA TYR A 80 -5.07 3.82 3.70
C TYR A 80 -4.02 4.94 3.77
N VAL A 81 -2.86 4.77 3.13
CA VAL A 81 -1.71 5.66 3.37
C VAL A 81 -1.48 6.74 2.32
N ILE A 82 -2.20 6.75 1.20
CA ILE A 82 -2.08 7.85 0.23
C ILE A 82 -2.84 9.08 0.75
N LYS A 83 -2.27 10.28 0.68
CA LYS A 83 -2.98 11.52 0.95
C LYS A 83 -3.27 12.25 -0.35
N ASN A 84 -4.55 12.48 -0.60
CA ASN A 84 -5.02 13.27 -1.73
C ASN A 84 -5.92 14.40 -1.20
N ASN A 85 -5.55 15.65 -1.47
CA ASN A 85 -6.28 16.85 -1.01
C ASN A 85 -6.55 16.85 0.52
N GLY A 86 -5.56 16.43 1.31
CA GLY A 86 -5.66 16.40 2.78
C GLY A 86 -6.47 15.24 3.37
N LYS A 87 -7.10 14.41 2.53
CA LYS A 87 -7.78 13.18 2.95
C LYS A 87 -6.83 11.99 2.84
N SER A 88 -6.79 11.18 3.89
CA SER A 88 -6.04 9.92 3.90
C SER A 88 -6.86 8.79 3.29
N GLY A 89 -6.18 7.98 2.50
CA GLY A 89 -6.73 6.86 1.78
C GLY A 89 -7.62 7.22 0.60
N PHE A 90 -8.07 6.18 -0.09
CA PHE A 90 -9.07 6.28 -1.16
C PHE A 90 -10.17 5.23 -0.96
N ASN A 91 -11.37 5.55 -1.42
CA ASN A 91 -12.50 4.63 -1.40
C ASN A 91 -12.57 3.83 -2.70
N ASP A 92 -12.34 4.50 -3.83
CA ASP A 92 -12.35 3.92 -5.17
C ASP A 92 -10.97 4.02 -5.83
N VAL A 93 -10.53 2.97 -6.51
CA VAL A 93 -9.28 2.99 -7.29
C VAL A 93 -9.28 4.05 -8.39
N ALA A 94 -10.46 4.49 -8.85
CA ALA A 94 -10.58 5.61 -9.76
C ALA A 94 -9.94 6.90 -9.21
N GLU A 95 -9.90 7.09 -7.88
CA GLU A 95 -9.28 8.25 -7.23
C GLU A 95 -7.74 8.29 -7.41
N ILE A 96 -7.12 7.14 -7.74
CA ILE A 96 -5.70 7.02 -8.07
C ILE A 96 -5.46 6.69 -9.56
N GLY A 97 -6.48 6.86 -10.41
CA GLY A 97 -6.41 6.62 -11.85
C GLY A 97 -6.71 5.19 -12.30
N GLY A 98 -7.23 4.34 -11.41
CA GLY A 98 -7.59 2.93 -11.66
C GLY A 98 -6.68 1.93 -10.95
N ALA A 99 -7.05 0.65 -10.99
CA ALA A 99 -6.23 -0.46 -10.46
C ALA A 99 -4.86 -0.55 -11.14
N PHE A 100 -3.88 -1.16 -10.49
CA PHE A 100 -2.56 -1.33 -11.10
C PHE A 100 -2.58 -2.36 -12.21
N LYS A 101 -1.80 -2.08 -13.26
CA LYS A 101 -1.55 -3.03 -14.34
C LYS A 101 -0.34 -3.90 -13.99
N THR A 102 -0.28 -5.09 -14.58
CA THR A 102 0.92 -5.93 -14.49
C THR A 102 2.17 -5.16 -14.93
N GLY A 103 3.19 -5.15 -14.08
CA GLY A 103 4.45 -4.44 -14.32
C GLY A 103 4.42 -2.93 -14.02
N GLU A 104 3.30 -2.40 -13.53
CA GLU A 104 3.20 -1.02 -13.07
C GLU A 104 3.91 -0.84 -11.72
N ASN A 105 4.54 0.32 -11.55
CA ASN A 105 5.30 0.66 -10.34
C ASN A 105 4.63 1.80 -9.57
N VAL A 106 4.75 1.75 -8.25
CA VAL A 106 4.54 2.87 -7.34
C VAL A 106 5.85 3.12 -6.60
N ASP A 107 6.35 4.35 -6.68
CA ASP A 107 7.61 4.71 -6.05
C ASP A 107 7.34 5.44 -4.73
N PHE A 108 7.95 4.97 -3.64
CA PHE A 108 7.95 5.66 -2.34
C PHE A 108 9.27 6.42 -2.20
N ILE A 109 9.19 7.75 -2.23
CA ILE A 109 10.34 8.64 -2.15
C ILE A 109 10.66 8.86 -0.67
N ILE A 110 11.76 8.27 -0.22
CA ILE A 110 12.21 8.29 1.16
C ILE A 110 13.50 9.11 1.22
N GLU A 111 13.43 10.26 1.87
CA GLU A 111 14.57 11.16 2.04
C GLU A 111 14.85 11.42 3.51
N ARG A 112 16.12 11.69 3.82
CA ARG A 112 16.54 12.16 5.14
C ARG A 112 17.21 13.53 5.00
N ASP A 113 17.02 14.36 6.01
CA ASP A 113 17.68 15.67 6.06
C ASP A 113 19.15 15.56 6.49
N GLU A 114 19.82 16.71 6.61
CA GLU A 114 21.23 16.78 7.00
C GLU A 114 21.49 16.26 8.42
N THR A 115 20.47 16.23 9.28
CA THR A 115 20.55 15.68 10.65
C THR A 115 20.29 14.17 10.68
N GLY A 116 19.82 13.60 9.58
CA GLY A 116 19.44 12.19 9.45
C GLY A 116 17.97 11.93 9.79
N LEU A 117 17.17 12.97 10.06
CA LEU A 117 15.74 12.82 10.31
C LEU A 117 15.00 12.53 9.00
N LEU A 118 13.97 11.68 9.08
CA LEU A 118 13.13 11.32 7.95
C LEU A 118 12.28 12.52 7.52
N LYS A 119 12.43 12.94 6.26
CA LYS A 119 11.54 13.94 5.65
C LYS A 119 10.16 13.32 5.37
N PRO A 120 9.11 14.13 5.18
CA PRO A 120 7.82 13.64 4.71
C PRO A 120 7.98 12.77 3.45
N ILE A 121 7.48 11.53 3.51
CA ILE A 121 7.54 10.59 2.38
C ILE A 121 6.58 11.06 1.31
N LYS A 122 7.01 10.97 0.05
CA LYS A 122 6.16 11.19 -1.12
C LYS A 122 5.90 9.89 -1.85
N ILE A 123 4.74 9.77 -2.47
CA ILE A 123 4.39 8.66 -3.35
C ILE A 123 4.36 9.22 -4.77
N ASN A 124 5.15 8.65 -5.68
CA ASN A 124 5.01 8.90 -7.10
C ASN A 124 4.25 7.71 -7.72
N LEU A 125 3.07 8.01 -8.24
CA LEU A 125 2.23 7.06 -8.94
C LEU A 125 1.78 7.71 -10.25
N ARG A 126 2.11 7.08 -11.39
CA ARG A 126 1.70 7.55 -12.73
C ARG A 126 2.11 9.00 -13.02
N GLY A 127 3.26 9.42 -12.50
CA GLY A 127 3.77 10.79 -12.65
C GLY A 127 3.04 11.83 -11.80
N GLN A 128 2.11 11.40 -10.93
CA GLN A 128 1.48 12.26 -9.92
C GLN A 128 2.14 12.02 -8.57
N GLU A 129 2.42 13.11 -7.87
CA GLU A 129 2.95 13.07 -6.51
C GLU A 129 1.82 13.18 -5.49
N TYR A 130 1.83 12.29 -4.50
CA TYR A 130 0.92 12.28 -3.37
C TYR A 130 1.72 12.33 -2.08
N ASP A 131 1.10 12.90 -1.05
CA ASP A 131 1.65 12.83 0.31
C ASP A 131 1.43 11.43 0.89
N PHE A 132 2.33 11.01 1.78
CA PHE A 132 2.22 9.75 2.50
C PHE A 132 1.69 9.99 3.92
N ASP A 133 0.64 9.28 4.33
CA ASP A 133 0.11 9.34 5.68
C ASP A 133 0.95 8.50 6.66
N MET A 134 1.95 9.14 7.25
CA MET A 134 2.77 8.50 8.28
C MET A 134 1.98 8.09 9.53
N GLU A 135 0.89 8.79 9.86
CA GLU A 135 0.09 8.44 11.04
C GLU A 135 -0.64 7.11 10.81
N GLU A 136 -1.37 7.00 9.71
CA GLU A 136 -2.09 5.79 9.35
C GLU A 136 -1.14 4.61 9.08
N PHE A 137 0.00 4.88 8.44
CA PHE A 137 1.05 3.87 8.26
C PHE A 137 1.57 3.31 9.58
N ASN A 138 1.77 4.15 10.60
CA ASN A 138 2.24 3.68 11.90
C ASN A 138 1.18 2.83 12.61
N LYS A 139 -0.10 3.21 12.54
CA LYS A 139 -1.22 2.40 13.05
C LYS A 139 -1.25 1.02 12.42
N LEU A 140 -1.20 0.94 11.09
CA LEU A 140 -1.13 -0.32 10.34
C LEU A 140 0.06 -1.19 10.76
N ARG A 141 1.23 -0.58 11.00
CA ARG A 141 2.42 -1.30 11.46
C ARG A 141 2.24 -1.87 12.86
N GLU A 142 1.62 -1.11 13.76
CA GLU A 142 1.33 -1.53 15.14
C GLU A 142 0.33 -2.69 15.16
N GLU A 143 -0.76 -2.59 14.41
CA GLU A 143 -1.76 -3.66 14.23
C GLU A 143 -1.11 -4.98 13.79
N TYR A 144 -0.18 -4.93 12.82
CA TYR A 144 0.57 -6.11 12.39
C TYR A 144 1.40 -6.71 13.54
N ASN A 145 2.12 -5.87 14.28
CA ASN A 145 2.99 -6.32 15.37
C ASN A 145 2.17 -6.95 16.51
N GLU A 146 1.03 -6.36 16.88
CA GLU A 146 0.13 -6.88 17.89
C GLU A 146 -0.43 -8.24 17.50
N LYS A 147 -0.93 -8.38 16.27
CA LYS A 147 -1.41 -9.66 15.74
C LYS A 147 -0.31 -10.73 15.78
N LYS A 148 0.92 -10.37 15.38
CA LYS A 148 2.07 -11.30 15.46
C LYS A 148 2.46 -11.68 16.89
N GLN A 149 2.26 -10.81 17.87
CA GLN A 149 2.50 -11.16 19.27
C GLN A 149 1.42 -12.09 19.82
N GLN A 150 0.17 -11.90 19.44
CA GLN A 150 -0.94 -12.78 19.82
C GLN A 150 -0.77 -14.19 19.24
N GLU A 151 -0.40 -14.30 17.96
CA GLU A 151 -0.12 -15.58 17.30
C GLU A 151 1.04 -16.36 17.97
N LYS A 152 2.01 -15.68 18.58
CA LYS A 152 3.15 -16.32 19.27
C LYS A 152 2.81 -16.81 20.69
N LYS A 153 1.71 -16.33 21.27
CA LYS A 153 1.26 -16.69 22.63
C LYS A 153 0.25 -17.86 22.62
N GLN A 154 -0.21 -18.27 21.45
CA GLN A 154 -1.04 -19.45 21.21
C GLN A 154 -0.16 -20.65 20.86
#